data_AF-A0A4R8RTM4-F1
#
_entry.id   AF-A0A4R8RTM4-F1
#
_cell.length_a   1.000
_cell.length_b   1.000
_cell.length_c   1.000
_cell.angle_alpha   90.00
_cell.angle_beta   90.00
_cell.angle_gamma   90.00
#
_symmetry.space_group_name_H-M   'P 1'
#
loop_
_entity.id
_entity.type
_entity.pdbx_description
1 polymer ?
#
loop_
_entity_poly.entity_id
_entity_poly.type
_entity_poly.pdbx_seq_one_letter_code
_entity_poly.pdbx_strand_id
1 'polypeptide(L)'
;MEGTQSGHFPLAIKFFQSLMCLCTDHNKIDIHVVVSDSNEAEMFRDALDGLAECGERFSIFPVPPSNVNGPKPKVNIVNVYDILPPTLLSMATGNVTGADTSALLEERGKFQYQTIKKLAAAIELQYDWALWLDSEAIVVRPFSFRQTFDTYIKTPTLWRSRMTNSDFMRWNMETSAKILNRDLASFGERYWNLESVEWIFEKAIITDLVKWVEKEHHKDFWTAWVTGGGPFEVNLYNMHLQARKLETTDALFTKYTIVETEREMERFGLGPAKPVMDQLSGTGLLERGYRLLQVNGIAPGFSAMLRNYGQRLFRMDDLDVAPPDVIDQFLLDTPLDILCSGAPPLHEWWAKRNKSTVTTT
;
A
#
# COMPACT_ATOMS: atom_id res chain seq x y z
N MET A 1 6.03 -12.78 24.06
CA MET A 1 6.00 -13.56 22.82
C MET A 1 4.55 -13.77 22.42
N GLU A 2 3.95 -12.77 21.79
CA GLU A 2 2.71 -12.93 21.00
C GLU A 2 3.17 -13.07 19.55
N GLY A 3 3.68 -14.26 19.24
CA GLY A 3 4.31 -14.60 17.98
C GLY A 3 3.55 -15.75 17.33
N THR A 4 2.36 -15.45 16.82
CA THR A 4 1.75 -16.24 15.75
C THR A 4 1.25 -15.25 14.70
N GLN A 5 1.81 -15.36 13.50
CA GLN A 5 1.49 -14.55 12.32
C GLN A 5 0.05 -14.77 11.79
N SER A 6 -0.75 -15.60 12.47
CA SER A 6 -2.15 -15.92 12.18
C SER A 6 -3.13 -14.75 12.35
N GLY A 7 -2.73 -13.63 12.97
CA GLY A 7 -3.59 -12.45 13.14
C GLY A 7 -3.93 -11.71 11.84
N HIS A 8 -3.04 -11.78 10.84
CA HIS A 8 -3.23 -11.05 9.57
C HIS A 8 -3.98 -11.86 8.51
N PHE A 9 -4.01 -13.20 8.61
CA PHE A 9 -4.68 -14.07 7.65
C PHE A 9 -6.19 -13.79 7.56
N PRO A 10 -6.94 -13.64 8.66
CA PRO A 10 -8.34 -13.28 8.59
C PRO A 10 -8.59 -11.98 7.81
N LEU A 11 -7.71 -10.99 7.93
CA LEU A 11 -7.81 -9.73 7.19
C LEU A 11 -7.54 -9.93 5.69
N ALA A 12 -6.49 -10.68 5.35
CA ALA A 12 -6.21 -11.04 3.96
C ALA A 12 -7.35 -11.86 3.32
N ILE A 13 -7.95 -12.80 4.05
CA ILE A 13 -9.08 -13.59 3.55
C ILE A 13 -10.32 -12.72 3.34
N LYS A 14 -10.59 -11.74 4.21
CA LYS A 14 -11.64 -10.74 3.98
C LYS A 14 -11.36 -9.91 2.72
N PHE A 15 -10.11 -9.50 2.51
CA PHE A 15 -9.71 -8.84 1.26
C PHE A 15 -10.05 -9.73 0.07
N PHE A 16 -9.57 -10.98 0.04
CA PHE A 16 -9.81 -11.91 -1.08
C PHE A 16 -11.30 -12.23 -1.30
N GLN A 17 -12.10 -12.32 -0.24
CA GLN A 17 -13.55 -12.47 -0.36
C GLN A 17 -14.18 -11.24 -1.03
N SER A 18 -13.83 -10.03 -0.59
CA SER A 18 -14.34 -8.79 -1.20
C SER A 18 -13.85 -8.63 -2.64
N LEU A 19 -12.61 -9.03 -2.93
CA LEU A 19 -12.02 -9.02 -4.26
C LEU A 19 -12.74 -9.97 -5.21
N MET A 20 -12.95 -11.21 -4.77
CA MET A 20 -13.70 -12.21 -5.53
C MET A 20 -15.11 -11.70 -5.88
N CYS A 21 -15.80 -11.05 -4.94
CA CYS A 21 -17.17 -10.63 -5.17
C CYS A 21 -17.33 -9.29 -5.90
N LEU A 22 -16.33 -8.40 -5.91
CA LEU A 22 -16.49 -7.04 -6.44
C LEU A 22 -15.53 -6.68 -7.59
N CYS A 23 -14.39 -7.37 -7.75
CA CYS A 23 -13.47 -7.08 -8.83
C CYS A 23 -13.89 -7.79 -10.13
N THR A 24 -14.18 -7.01 -11.17
CA THR A 24 -14.68 -7.51 -12.47
C THR A 24 -13.64 -8.27 -13.28
N ASP A 25 -12.36 -8.13 -12.94
CA ASP A 25 -11.25 -8.71 -13.70
C ASP A 25 -10.16 -9.34 -12.84
N HIS A 26 -10.47 -9.79 -11.61
CA HIS A 26 -9.50 -10.45 -10.73
C HIS A 26 -8.85 -11.69 -11.37
N ASN A 27 -9.52 -12.36 -12.31
CA ASN A 27 -8.98 -13.50 -13.05
C ASN A 27 -7.98 -13.12 -14.17
N LYS A 28 -7.79 -11.83 -14.41
CA LYS A 28 -6.88 -11.28 -15.42
C LYS A 28 -5.66 -10.60 -14.81
N ILE A 29 -5.54 -10.62 -13.48
CA ILE A 29 -4.44 -10.04 -12.74
C ILE A 29 -3.65 -11.16 -12.09
N ASP A 30 -2.32 -11.10 -12.18
CA ASP A 30 -1.45 -12.00 -11.44
C ASP A 30 -1.30 -11.49 -10.01
N ILE A 31 -1.83 -12.25 -9.06
CA ILE A 31 -1.80 -11.91 -7.63
C ILE A 31 -0.75 -12.77 -6.95
N HIS A 32 0.22 -12.14 -6.29
CA HIS A 32 1.26 -12.82 -5.52
C HIS A 32 1.11 -12.50 -4.04
N VAL A 33 1.01 -13.54 -3.20
CA VAL A 33 1.00 -13.40 -1.74
C VAL A 33 2.31 -13.96 -1.21
N VAL A 34 3.12 -13.08 -0.60
CA VAL A 34 4.43 -13.45 -0.04
C VAL A 34 4.28 -13.82 1.42
N VAL A 35 4.41 -15.11 1.71
CA VAL A 35 4.31 -15.69 3.06
C VAL A 35 5.69 -15.92 3.67
N SER A 36 5.75 -16.08 4.99
CA SER A 36 7.02 -16.20 5.74
C SER A 36 7.68 -17.56 5.59
N ASP A 37 6.90 -18.63 5.46
CA ASP A 37 7.41 -20.01 5.43
C ASP A 37 6.40 -20.95 4.78
N SER A 38 6.78 -22.22 4.64
CA SER A 38 5.95 -23.26 4.02
C SER A 38 4.68 -23.56 4.81
N ASN A 39 4.69 -23.43 6.14
CA ASN A 39 3.49 -23.68 6.95
C ASN A 39 2.46 -22.57 6.75
N GLU A 40 2.90 -21.30 6.72
CA GLU A 40 2.04 -20.18 6.30
C GLU A 40 1.48 -20.38 4.89
N ALA A 41 2.28 -20.91 3.96
CA ALA A 41 1.84 -21.17 2.59
C ALA A 41 0.68 -22.18 2.54
N GLU A 42 0.78 -23.27 3.30
CA GLU A 42 -0.25 -24.30 3.40
C GLU A 42 -1.52 -23.73 4.07
N MET A 43 -1.37 -23.11 5.24
CA MET A 43 -2.48 -22.50 5.98
C MET A 43 -3.22 -21.45 5.14
N PHE A 44 -2.49 -20.63 4.39
CA PHE A 44 -3.09 -19.60 3.55
C PHE A 44 -3.82 -20.20 2.35
N ARG A 45 -3.28 -21.28 1.75
CA ARG A 45 -3.94 -22.01 0.67
C ARG A 45 -5.27 -22.60 1.13
N ASP A 46 -5.27 -23.29 2.27
CA ASP A 46 -6.49 -23.86 2.86
C ASP A 46 -7.54 -22.78 3.12
N ALA A 47 -7.12 -21.61 3.60
CA ALA A 47 -8.01 -20.50 3.85
C ALA A 47 -8.60 -19.88 2.56
N LEU A 48 -7.82 -19.80 1.47
CA LEU A 48 -8.32 -19.40 0.14
C LEU A 48 -9.30 -20.43 -0.44
N ASP A 49 -9.01 -21.72 -0.26
CA ASP A 49 -9.88 -22.82 -0.64
C ASP A 49 -11.18 -22.85 0.19
N GLY A 50 -11.20 -22.14 1.32
CA GLY A 50 -12.38 -21.89 2.15
C GLY A 50 -13.22 -20.65 1.78
N LEU A 51 -12.83 -19.85 0.78
CA LEU A 51 -13.62 -18.68 0.36
C LEU A 51 -15.05 -19.07 -0.03
N ALA A 52 -16.03 -18.30 0.46
CA ALA A 52 -17.45 -18.52 0.21
C ALA A 52 -17.83 -18.06 -1.21
N GLU A 53 -18.78 -18.76 -1.83
CA GLU A 53 -19.37 -18.34 -3.10
C GLU A 53 -20.03 -16.96 -2.98
N CYS A 54 -19.88 -16.15 -4.02
CA CYS A 54 -20.54 -14.85 -4.08
C CYS A 54 -21.99 -15.02 -4.56
N GLY A 55 -22.95 -14.60 -3.74
CA GLY A 55 -24.35 -14.50 -4.15
C GLY A 55 -24.60 -13.31 -5.08
N GLU A 56 -25.87 -12.97 -5.31
CA GLU A 56 -26.27 -11.84 -6.18
C GLU A 56 -25.86 -10.46 -5.62
N ARG A 57 -25.60 -10.39 -4.31
CA ARG A 57 -25.22 -9.17 -3.61
C ARG A 57 -24.06 -9.43 -2.67
N PHE A 58 -23.18 -8.45 -2.56
CA PHE A 58 -22.13 -8.42 -1.57
C PHE A 58 -22.17 -7.05 -0.89
N SER A 59 -22.55 -7.06 0.39
CA SER A 59 -22.89 -5.84 1.13
C SER A 59 -23.99 -5.03 0.40
N ILE A 60 -23.75 -3.73 0.14
CA ILE A 60 -24.68 -2.82 -0.55
C ILE A 60 -24.62 -2.90 -2.07
N PHE A 61 -23.71 -3.69 -2.66
CA PHE A 61 -23.51 -3.73 -4.10
C PHE A 61 -24.10 -5.00 -4.74
N PRO A 62 -24.64 -4.89 -5.96
CA PRO A 62 -24.81 -6.06 -6.81
C PRO A 62 -23.44 -6.64 -7.16
N VAL A 63 -23.30 -7.96 -7.06
CA VAL A 63 -22.10 -8.67 -7.50
C VAL A 63 -22.06 -8.65 -9.03
N PRO A 64 -20.91 -8.39 -9.68
CA PRO A 64 -20.78 -8.50 -11.12
C PRO A 64 -21.28 -9.88 -11.62
N PRO A 65 -22.08 -9.96 -12.71
CA PRO A 65 -22.69 -11.22 -13.11
C PRO A 65 -21.70 -12.38 -13.32
N SER A 66 -20.47 -12.09 -13.76
CA SER A 66 -19.40 -13.07 -13.93
C SER A 66 -18.86 -13.66 -12.63
N ASN A 67 -19.13 -13.01 -11.49
CA ASN A 67 -18.58 -13.38 -10.19
C ASN A 67 -19.63 -14.09 -9.31
N VAL A 68 -20.91 -14.02 -9.67
CA VAL A 68 -21.98 -14.78 -8.99
C VAL A 68 -21.73 -16.26 -9.18
N ASN A 69 -21.45 -16.98 -8.09
CA ASN A 69 -20.94 -18.37 -8.12
C ASN A 69 -19.78 -18.55 -9.10
N GLY A 70 -18.99 -17.49 -9.29
CA GLY A 70 -17.87 -17.44 -10.21
C GLY A 70 -16.63 -18.12 -9.64
N PRO A 71 -15.54 -18.19 -10.44
CA PRO A 71 -14.30 -18.79 -9.99
C PRO A 71 -13.64 -17.95 -8.90
N LYS A 72 -12.88 -18.61 -8.03
CA LYS A 72 -12.03 -17.96 -7.03
C LYS A 72 -10.86 -17.22 -7.70
N PRO A 73 -10.31 -16.17 -7.06
CA PRO A 73 -9.10 -15.50 -7.56
C PRO A 73 -7.94 -16.48 -7.69
N LYS A 74 -7.19 -16.37 -8.80
CA LYS A 74 -5.93 -17.10 -8.96
C LYS A 74 -4.85 -16.42 -8.15
N VAL A 75 -4.34 -17.09 -7.12
CA VAL A 75 -3.32 -16.56 -6.22
C VAL A 75 -2.06 -17.41 -6.28
N ASN A 76 -0.94 -16.78 -6.57
CA ASN A 76 0.39 -17.37 -6.49
C ASN A 76 0.93 -17.14 -5.07
N ILE A 77 0.97 -18.18 -4.26
CA ILE A 77 1.57 -18.12 -2.92
C ILE A 77 3.07 -18.31 -3.07
N VAL A 78 3.85 -17.32 -2.65
CA VAL A 78 5.30 -17.27 -2.76
C VAL A 78 5.88 -17.37 -1.36
N ASN A 79 6.67 -18.40 -1.09
CA ASN A 79 7.46 -18.44 0.12
C ASN A 79 8.58 -17.41 0.02
N VAL A 80 8.71 -16.52 1.00
CA VAL A 80 9.75 -15.48 0.98
C VAL A 80 11.14 -16.08 0.77
N TYR A 81 11.43 -17.26 1.33
CA TYR A 81 12.71 -17.94 1.18
C TYR A 81 13.11 -18.12 -0.29
N ASP A 82 12.15 -18.44 -1.17
CA ASP A 82 12.40 -18.73 -2.58
C ASP A 82 12.78 -17.49 -3.40
N ILE A 83 12.51 -16.30 -2.87
CA ILE A 83 12.81 -15.00 -3.49
C ILE A 83 13.85 -14.20 -2.70
N LEU A 84 14.39 -14.75 -1.60
CA LEU A 84 15.42 -14.07 -0.84
C LEU A 84 16.74 -14.09 -1.63
N PRO A 85 17.46 -12.96 -1.70
CA PRO A 85 18.79 -12.91 -2.27
C PRO A 85 19.76 -13.75 -1.43
N PRO A 86 20.77 -14.40 -2.05
CA PRO A 86 21.81 -15.14 -1.32
C PRO A 86 22.51 -14.29 -0.25
N THR A 87 22.69 -12.99 -0.50
CA THR A 87 23.27 -12.05 0.46
C THR A 87 22.51 -12.04 1.77
N LEU A 88 21.18 -11.88 1.77
CA LEU A 88 20.40 -11.83 3.01
C LEU A 88 20.43 -13.15 3.77
N LEU A 89 20.45 -14.29 3.06
CA LEU A 89 20.62 -15.60 3.67
C LEU A 89 21.99 -15.72 4.35
N SER A 90 23.05 -15.22 3.71
CA SER A 90 24.41 -15.26 4.27
C SER A 90 24.66 -14.30 5.44
N MET A 91 23.90 -13.20 5.49
CA MET A 91 23.99 -12.19 6.55
C MET A 91 23.15 -12.54 7.78
N ALA A 92 22.26 -13.53 7.68
CA ALA A 92 21.47 -13.98 8.81
C ALA A 92 22.34 -14.74 9.82
N THR A 93 22.23 -14.38 11.08
CA THR A 93 22.95 -15.01 12.20
C THR A 93 22.40 -16.40 12.56
N GLY A 94 21.14 -16.66 12.26
CA GLY A 94 20.50 -17.96 12.42
C GLY A 94 20.27 -18.71 11.10
N ASN A 95 19.88 -19.97 11.20
CA ASN A 95 19.54 -20.77 10.03
C ASN A 95 18.21 -20.29 9.43
N VAL A 96 18.23 -19.85 8.17
CA VAL A 96 17.05 -19.46 7.41
C VAL A 96 16.76 -20.55 6.38
N THR A 97 15.56 -21.12 6.43
CA THR A 97 15.14 -22.20 5.52
C THR A 97 13.75 -21.91 4.96
N GLY A 98 13.33 -22.64 3.92
CA GLY A 98 11.95 -22.52 3.42
C GLY A 98 10.89 -22.88 4.46
N ALA A 99 11.21 -23.74 5.43
CA ALA A 99 10.28 -24.11 6.49
C ALA A 99 10.26 -23.11 7.66
N ASP A 100 11.28 -22.26 7.80
CA ASP A 100 11.42 -21.34 8.92
C ASP A 100 12.32 -20.16 8.56
N THR A 101 11.73 -18.96 8.53
CA THR A 101 12.44 -17.70 8.33
C THR A 101 12.46 -16.82 9.59
N SER A 102 12.13 -17.38 10.76
CA SER A 102 12.05 -16.66 12.03
C SER A 102 13.37 -16.00 12.40
N ALA A 103 14.51 -16.63 12.12
CA ALA A 103 15.83 -16.04 12.35
C ALA A 103 16.01 -14.70 11.62
N LEU A 104 15.51 -14.57 10.39
CA LEU A 104 15.58 -13.31 9.64
C LEU A 104 14.64 -12.26 10.26
N LEU A 105 13.44 -12.66 10.69
CA LEU A 105 12.50 -11.78 11.38
C LEU A 105 13.04 -11.29 12.72
N GLU A 106 13.65 -12.15 13.52
CA GLU A 106 14.24 -11.82 14.81
C GLU A 106 15.40 -10.83 14.66
N GLU A 107 16.26 -11.04 13.67
CA GLU A 107 17.42 -10.18 13.44
C GLU A 107 17.05 -8.81 12.87
N ARG A 108 16.09 -8.77 11.92
CA ARG A 108 15.72 -7.53 11.21
C ARG A 108 14.53 -6.81 11.85
N GLY A 109 13.77 -7.49 12.69
CA GLY A 109 12.51 -7.00 13.22
C GLY A 109 11.39 -6.94 12.18
N LYS A 110 10.15 -6.82 12.67
CA LYS A 110 8.92 -6.85 11.84
C LYS A 110 8.96 -5.87 10.68
N PHE A 111 9.43 -4.65 10.95
CA PHE A 111 9.45 -3.56 9.99
C PHE A 111 10.32 -3.88 8.75
N GLN A 112 11.62 -4.13 8.96
CA GLN A 112 12.53 -4.44 7.86
C GLN A 112 12.18 -5.77 7.19
N TYR A 113 11.67 -6.76 7.93
CA TYR A 113 11.25 -8.03 7.37
C TYR A 113 10.09 -7.88 6.37
N GLN A 114 9.11 -7.01 6.64
CA GLN A 114 8.05 -6.68 5.67
C GLN A 114 8.61 -5.97 4.43
N THR A 115 9.54 -5.05 4.62
CA THR A 115 10.21 -4.37 3.50
C THR A 115 11.02 -5.34 2.63
N ILE A 116 11.73 -6.30 3.24
CA ILE A 116 12.46 -7.35 2.52
C ILE A 116 11.50 -8.15 1.63
N LYS A 117 10.35 -8.59 2.16
CA LYS A 117 9.33 -9.32 1.37
C LYS A 117 8.91 -8.53 0.13
N LYS A 118 8.60 -7.24 0.30
CA LYS A 118 8.13 -6.37 -0.80
C LYS A 118 9.20 -6.08 -1.83
N LEU A 119 10.44 -5.75 -1.41
CA LEU A 119 11.56 -5.49 -2.31
C LEU A 119 12.04 -6.74 -3.03
N ALA A 120 12.16 -7.87 -2.33
CA ALA A 120 12.52 -9.15 -2.94
C ALA A 120 11.52 -9.53 -4.05
N ALA A 121 10.23 -9.45 -3.77
CA ALA A 121 9.20 -9.71 -4.77
C ALA A 121 9.29 -8.73 -5.96
N ALA A 122 9.52 -7.44 -5.70
CA ALA A 122 9.70 -6.45 -6.75
C ALA A 122 10.94 -6.72 -7.62
N ILE A 123 12.03 -7.20 -7.03
CA ILE A 123 13.29 -7.49 -7.75
C ILE A 123 13.19 -8.79 -8.55
N GLU A 124 12.58 -9.84 -8.00
CA GLU A 124 12.56 -11.17 -8.62
C GLU A 124 11.44 -11.37 -9.65
N LEU A 125 10.22 -10.88 -9.35
CA LEU A 125 9.06 -11.14 -10.21
C LEU A 125 9.13 -10.36 -11.53
N GLN A 126 8.51 -10.93 -12.56
CA GLN A 126 8.40 -10.33 -13.90
C GLN A 126 7.06 -9.61 -14.04
N TYR A 127 7.11 -8.32 -14.30
CA TYR A 127 5.97 -7.44 -14.49
C TYR A 127 6.45 -6.16 -15.16
N ASP A 128 5.53 -5.39 -15.75
CA ASP A 128 5.81 -4.01 -16.16
C ASP A 128 5.45 -3.06 -15.00
N TRP A 129 4.24 -3.22 -14.48
CA TRP A 129 3.68 -2.49 -13.36
C TRP A 129 3.13 -3.45 -12.31
N ALA A 130 3.32 -3.11 -11.04
CA ALA A 130 2.83 -3.88 -9.90
C ALA A 130 2.32 -2.92 -8.81
N LEU A 131 1.56 -3.47 -7.86
CA LEU A 131 1.02 -2.77 -6.71
C LEU A 131 1.50 -3.50 -5.45
N TRP A 132 2.17 -2.78 -4.53
CA TRP A 132 2.40 -3.30 -3.19
C TRP A 132 1.13 -3.05 -2.38
N LEU A 133 0.60 -4.11 -1.77
CA LEU A 133 -0.60 -4.04 -0.96
C LEU A 133 -0.36 -4.78 0.35
N ASP A 134 -0.64 -4.10 1.47
CA ASP A 134 -0.63 -4.75 2.78
C ASP A 134 -1.82 -5.72 2.89
N SER A 135 -1.69 -6.75 3.74
CA SER A 135 -2.73 -7.75 3.98
C SER A 135 -4.04 -7.19 4.56
N GLU A 136 -4.00 -5.97 5.07
CA GLU A 136 -5.09 -5.29 5.78
C GLU A 136 -5.86 -4.37 4.81
N ALA A 137 -6.44 -4.98 3.77
CA ALA A 137 -7.16 -4.29 2.71
C ALA A 137 -8.62 -4.77 2.59
N ILE A 138 -9.47 -3.97 1.97
CA ILE A 138 -10.85 -4.35 1.64
C ILE A 138 -11.31 -3.62 0.39
N VAL A 139 -12.02 -4.32 -0.51
CA VAL A 139 -12.59 -3.69 -1.71
C VAL A 139 -13.82 -2.87 -1.31
N VAL A 140 -13.89 -1.61 -1.75
CA VAL A 140 -15.00 -0.72 -1.38
C VAL A 140 -16.24 -1.01 -2.22
N ARG A 141 -16.07 -1.17 -3.53
CA ARG A 141 -17.15 -1.16 -4.53
C ARG A 141 -16.76 -1.99 -5.76
N PRO A 142 -17.70 -2.33 -6.66
CA PRO A 142 -17.37 -2.96 -7.93
C PRO A 142 -16.36 -2.15 -8.73
N PHE A 143 -15.27 -2.79 -9.16
CA PHE A 143 -14.17 -2.10 -9.88
C PHE A 143 -13.42 -3.03 -10.84
N SER A 144 -12.44 -2.47 -11.56
CA SER A 144 -11.48 -3.21 -12.39
C SER A 144 -10.08 -2.81 -11.97
N PHE A 145 -9.23 -3.79 -11.65
CA PHE A 145 -7.83 -3.54 -11.35
C PHE A 145 -7.10 -2.94 -12.55
N ARG A 146 -7.39 -3.40 -13.77
CA ARG A 146 -6.79 -2.81 -14.98
C ARG A 146 -7.15 -1.34 -15.10
N GLN A 147 -8.39 -0.95 -14.79
CA GLN A 147 -8.76 0.47 -14.75
C GLN A 147 -8.01 1.25 -13.65
N THR A 148 -7.78 0.65 -12.48
CA THR A 148 -6.96 1.24 -11.41
C THR A 148 -5.54 1.50 -11.91
N PHE A 149 -4.87 0.51 -12.51
CA PHE A 149 -3.54 0.67 -13.12
C PHE A 149 -3.54 1.69 -14.26
N ASP A 150 -4.47 1.58 -15.21
CA ASP A 150 -4.59 2.49 -16.36
C ASP A 150 -4.78 3.95 -15.93
N THR A 151 -5.50 4.17 -14.83
CA THR A 151 -5.71 5.52 -14.26
C THR A 151 -4.39 6.08 -13.74
N TYR A 152 -3.65 5.31 -12.94
CA TYR A 152 -2.37 5.74 -12.38
C TYR A 152 -1.29 5.91 -13.45
N ILE A 153 -1.15 4.96 -14.38
CA ILE A 153 -0.09 4.96 -15.41
C ILE A 153 -0.20 6.17 -16.35
N LYS A 154 -1.41 6.68 -16.60
CA LYS A 154 -1.61 7.89 -17.41
C LYS A 154 -1.01 9.14 -16.79
N THR A 155 -1.06 9.25 -15.47
CA THR A 155 -0.57 10.42 -14.73
C THR A 155 0.02 9.97 -13.38
N PRO A 156 1.17 9.28 -13.39
CA PRO A 156 1.69 8.69 -12.17
C PRO A 156 2.12 9.80 -11.22
N THR A 157 1.63 9.75 -9.98
CA THR A 157 1.73 10.85 -9.02
C THR A 157 2.43 10.40 -7.75
N LEU A 158 3.47 11.13 -7.36
CA LEU A 158 4.14 10.98 -6.08
C LEU A 158 3.74 12.14 -5.17
N TRP A 159 3.25 11.80 -4.00
CA TRP A 159 2.83 12.76 -3.00
C TRP A 159 3.93 12.97 -1.97
N ARG A 160 4.10 14.23 -1.57
CA ARG A 160 4.96 14.61 -0.44
C ARG A 160 4.32 15.71 0.39
N SER A 161 4.67 15.80 1.66
CA SER A 161 4.22 16.89 2.53
C SER A 161 5.35 17.38 3.43
N ARG A 162 5.21 18.58 4.00
CA ARG A 162 6.12 19.12 5.01
C ARG A 162 5.75 18.63 6.41
N MET A 163 5.56 17.31 6.57
CA MET A 163 5.16 16.66 7.83
C MET A 163 6.22 15.75 8.45
N THR A 164 7.49 15.78 8.04
CA THR A 164 8.54 14.99 8.71
C THR A 164 8.77 15.49 10.14
N ASN A 165 7.95 14.99 11.07
CA ASN A 165 7.79 15.56 12.41
C ASN A 165 8.17 14.58 13.54
N SER A 166 8.36 13.30 13.24
CA SER A 166 8.84 12.28 14.19
C SER A 166 10.26 11.81 13.87
N ASP A 167 10.93 11.24 14.87
CA ASP A 167 12.25 10.62 14.69
C ASP A 167 12.19 9.46 13.69
N PHE A 168 11.10 8.69 13.68
CA PHE A 168 10.91 7.61 12.73
C PHE A 168 10.88 8.10 11.28
N MET A 169 10.13 9.16 11.00
CA MET A 169 10.04 9.74 9.64
C MET A 169 11.39 10.31 9.21
N ARG A 170 12.07 11.04 10.10
CA ARG A 170 13.43 11.57 9.84
C ARG A 170 14.41 10.44 9.54
N TRP A 171 14.45 9.44 10.41
CA TRP A 171 15.29 8.26 10.24
C TRP A 171 15.04 7.57 8.89
N ASN A 172 13.79 7.38 8.50
CA ASN A 172 13.44 6.72 7.25
C ASN A 172 13.90 7.54 6.03
N MET A 173 13.71 8.86 6.06
CA MET A 173 14.18 9.78 5.01
C MET A 173 15.72 9.82 4.91
N GLU A 174 16.41 9.97 6.04
CA GLU A 174 17.88 10.00 6.13
C GLU A 174 18.50 8.68 5.64
N THR A 175 17.92 7.56 6.08
CA THR A 175 18.39 6.23 5.71
C THR A 175 18.16 5.99 4.22
N SER A 176 17.00 6.37 3.66
CA SER A 176 16.77 6.32 2.22
C SER A 176 17.75 7.20 1.44
N ALA A 177 18.01 8.44 1.87
CA ALA A 177 19.01 9.32 1.24
C ALA A 177 20.41 8.69 1.24
N LYS A 178 20.81 8.10 2.38
CA LYS A 178 22.08 7.38 2.54
C LYS A 178 22.19 6.17 1.59
N ILE A 179 21.15 5.36 1.47
CA ILE A 179 21.12 4.24 0.51
C ILE A 179 21.24 4.74 -0.92
N LEU A 180 20.60 5.87 -1.24
CA LEU A 180 20.67 6.48 -2.55
C LEU A 180 22.00 7.20 -2.83
N ASN A 181 22.91 7.25 -1.86
CA ASN A 181 24.15 8.02 -1.88
C ASN A 181 23.92 9.50 -2.22
N ARG A 182 22.91 10.11 -1.59
CA ARG A 182 22.49 11.50 -1.80
C ARG A 182 22.33 12.23 -0.47
N ASP A 183 22.49 13.55 -0.52
CA ASP A 183 22.23 14.41 0.63
C ASP A 183 20.72 14.56 0.86
N LEU A 184 20.27 14.45 2.11
CA LEU A 184 18.87 14.67 2.49
C LEU A 184 18.39 16.07 2.06
N ALA A 185 19.27 17.07 2.09
CA ALA A 185 18.94 18.44 1.69
C ALA A 185 18.42 18.52 0.24
N SER A 186 18.84 17.61 -0.65
CA SER A 186 18.36 17.54 -2.04
C SER A 186 16.88 17.16 -2.16
N PHE A 187 16.33 16.48 -1.15
CA PHE A 187 14.92 16.12 -1.06
C PHE A 187 14.10 17.13 -0.26
N GLY A 188 14.79 18.00 0.48
CA GLY A 188 14.25 18.94 1.46
C GLY A 188 13.94 18.24 2.78
N GLU A 189 14.69 18.59 3.82
CA GLU A 189 14.74 17.90 5.13
C GLU A 189 13.38 17.80 5.85
N ARG A 190 12.44 18.69 5.52
CA ARG A 190 11.10 18.71 6.13
C ARG A 190 10.09 17.85 5.38
N TYR A 191 10.44 17.37 4.19
CA TYR A 191 9.49 16.63 3.37
C TYR A 191 9.40 15.16 3.78
N TRP A 192 8.17 14.66 3.77
CA TRP A 192 7.79 13.28 3.95
C TRP A 192 7.24 12.74 2.64
N ASN A 193 7.71 11.57 2.20
CA ASN A 193 7.38 11.01 0.88
C ASN A 193 6.48 9.76 0.92
N LEU A 194 5.95 9.38 2.09
CA LEU A 194 4.94 8.32 2.22
C LEU A 194 3.57 8.92 2.50
N GLU A 195 3.09 9.75 1.59
CA GLU A 195 1.79 10.41 1.69
C GLU A 195 0.63 9.59 1.11
N SER A 196 0.89 8.75 0.10
CA SER A 196 -0.13 7.93 -0.55
C SER A 196 0.08 6.46 -0.24
N VAL A 197 -1.01 5.70 -0.14
CA VAL A 197 -1.01 4.22 -0.06
C VAL A 197 -1.25 3.55 -1.42
N GLU A 198 -1.36 4.33 -2.50
CA GLU A 198 -1.40 3.82 -3.87
C GLU A 198 0.03 3.51 -4.34
N TRP A 199 0.61 2.44 -3.81
CA TRP A 199 1.98 2.02 -4.06
C TRP A 199 2.09 1.24 -5.38
N ILE A 200 1.68 1.88 -6.48
CA ILE A 200 1.88 1.35 -7.83
C ILE A 200 3.28 1.72 -8.32
N PHE A 201 4.06 0.72 -8.69
CA PHE A 201 5.46 0.85 -9.08
C PHE A 201 5.76 0.11 -10.40
N GLU A 202 6.82 0.55 -11.06
CA GLU A 202 7.25 0.04 -12.36
C GLU A 202 8.57 -0.73 -12.25
N LYS A 203 8.66 -1.87 -12.94
CA LYS A 203 9.83 -2.75 -12.90
C LYS A 203 11.11 -2.06 -13.37
N ALA A 204 10.99 -1.21 -14.39
CA ALA A 204 12.13 -0.47 -14.92
C ALA A 204 12.75 0.46 -13.86
N ILE A 205 11.92 1.06 -13.00
CA ILE A 205 12.39 1.93 -11.91
C ILE A 205 13.05 1.10 -10.80
N ILE A 206 12.49 -0.05 -10.42
CA ILE A 206 13.11 -0.96 -9.44
C ILE A 206 14.48 -1.42 -9.96
N THR A 207 14.56 -1.76 -11.24
CA THR A 207 15.81 -2.18 -11.89
C THR A 207 16.85 -1.05 -11.90
N ASP A 208 16.45 0.19 -12.19
CA ASP A 208 17.35 1.35 -12.14
C ASP A 208 17.79 1.65 -10.70
N LEU A 209 16.89 1.56 -9.72
CA LEU A 209 17.20 1.73 -8.30
C LEU A 209 18.27 0.74 -7.83
N VAL A 210 18.11 -0.55 -8.14
CA VAL A 210 19.09 -1.59 -7.79
C VAL A 210 20.46 -1.26 -8.39
N LYS A 211 20.50 -1.02 -9.72
CA LYS A 211 21.75 -0.69 -10.43
C LYS A 211 22.41 0.59 -9.91
N TRP A 212 21.61 1.60 -9.57
CA TRP A 212 22.10 2.86 -9.01
C TRP A 212 22.80 2.61 -7.68
N VAL A 213 22.12 1.96 -6.73
CA VAL A 213 22.69 1.68 -5.40
C VAL A 213 23.95 0.83 -5.53
N GLU A 214 23.95 -0.19 -6.38
CA GLU A 214 25.12 -1.05 -6.56
C GLU A 214 26.33 -0.30 -7.13
N LYS A 215 26.08 0.57 -8.10
CA LYS A 215 27.11 1.42 -8.70
C LYS A 215 27.68 2.40 -7.68
N GLU A 216 26.82 3.12 -6.96
CA GLU A 216 27.24 4.20 -6.06
C GLU A 216 27.94 3.68 -4.79
N HIS A 217 27.56 2.49 -4.33
CA HIS A 217 28.14 1.89 -3.12
C HIS A 217 29.25 0.86 -3.40
N HIS A 218 29.46 0.50 -4.66
CA HIS A 218 30.42 -0.54 -5.09
C HIS A 218 30.23 -1.89 -4.36
N LYS A 219 28.98 -2.26 -4.08
CA LYS A 219 28.56 -3.52 -3.42
C LYS A 219 27.16 -3.90 -3.88
N ASP A 220 26.71 -5.12 -3.62
CA ASP A 220 25.36 -5.54 -3.98
C ASP A 220 24.27 -4.72 -3.24
N PHE A 221 23.09 -4.62 -3.85
CA PHE A 221 21.99 -3.79 -3.35
C PHE A 221 21.62 -4.12 -1.89
N TRP A 222 21.57 -5.41 -1.54
CA TRP A 222 21.11 -5.84 -0.23
C TRP A 222 22.14 -5.56 0.85
N THR A 223 23.43 -5.74 0.57
CA THR A 223 24.49 -5.30 1.50
C THR A 223 24.41 -3.79 1.73
N ALA A 224 24.22 -2.98 0.68
CA ALA A 224 24.05 -1.54 0.83
C ALA A 224 22.81 -1.21 1.67
N TRP A 225 21.67 -1.82 1.36
CA TRP A 225 20.39 -1.63 2.06
C TRP A 225 20.49 -1.96 3.56
N VAL A 226 21.02 -3.14 3.91
CA VAL A 226 21.16 -3.57 5.32
C VAL A 226 22.15 -2.66 6.06
N THR A 227 23.35 -2.42 5.51
CA THR A 227 24.37 -1.60 6.18
C THR A 227 24.02 -0.12 6.25
N GLY A 228 23.13 0.34 5.37
CA GLY A 228 22.63 1.70 5.40
C GLY A 228 21.54 1.94 6.43
N GLY A 229 20.88 0.88 6.93
CA GLY A 229 19.86 0.94 7.99
C GLY A 229 18.50 0.37 7.59
N GLY A 230 18.31 -0.03 6.34
CA GLY A 230 17.10 -0.72 5.86
C GLY A 230 15.81 0.10 5.93
N PRO A 231 15.66 1.16 5.12
CA PRO A 231 14.47 2.02 5.12
C PRO A 231 13.29 1.37 4.38
N PHE A 232 12.09 1.95 4.55
CA PHE A 232 10.88 1.55 3.82
C PHE A 232 11.11 1.55 2.30
N GLU A 233 10.67 0.50 1.63
CA GLU A 233 10.77 0.31 0.18
C GLU A 233 10.10 1.43 -0.60
N VAL A 234 8.90 1.82 -0.20
CA VAL A 234 8.13 2.87 -0.88
C VAL A 234 8.86 4.20 -0.77
N ASN A 235 9.48 4.48 0.38
CA ASN A 235 10.18 5.75 0.59
C ASN A 235 11.45 5.80 -0.25
N LEU A 236 12.20 4.70 -0.24
CA LEU A 236 13.39 4.54 -1.08
C LEU A 236 13.05 4.68 -2.57
N TYR A 237 11.97 4.04 -3.02
CA TYR A 237 11.46 4.11 -4.39
C TYR A 237 11.06 5.53 -4.79
N ASN A 238 10.25 6.21 -3.95
CA ASN A 238 9.79 7.56 -4.20
C ASN A 238 10.95 8.55 -4.23
N MET A 239 11.90 8.45 -3.29
CA MET A 239 13.10 9.30 -3.29
C MET A 239 13.97 9.05 -4.51
N HIS A 240 14.13 7.81 -4.95
CA HIS A 240 14.88 7.51 -6.17
C HIS A 240 14.25 8.17 -7.40
N LEU A 241 12.93 8.02 -7.58
CA LEU A 241 12.20 8.70 -8.65
C LEU A 241 12.38 10.22 -8.63
N GLN A 242 12.24 10.84 -7.45
CA GLN A 242 12.40 12.28 -7.30
C GLN A 242 13.79 12.76 -7.69
N ALA A 243 14.83 12.07 -7.23
CA ALA A 243 16.20 12.43 -7.57
C ALA A 243 16.48 12.25 -9.07
N ARG A 244 16.11 11.10 -9.64
CA ARG A 244 16.31 10.83 -11.06
C ARG A 244 15.57 11.84 -11.95
N LYS A 245 14.35 12.25 -11.57
CA LYS A 245 13.61 13.30 -12.30
C LYS A 245 14.36 14.63 -12.37
N LEU A 246 15.17 14.97 -11.36
CA LEU A 246 16.00 16.19 -11.35
C LEU A 246 17.31 16.01 -12.12
N GLU A 247 17.82 14.79 -12.19
CA GLU A 247 19.14 14.46 -12.75
C GLU A 247 19.10 14.03 -14.22
N THR A 248 17.93 13.66 -14.76
CA THR A 248 17.78 13.16 -16.13
C THR A 248 16.54 13.68 -16.84
N THR A 249 16.59 13.70 -18.17
CA THR A 249 15.46 13.98 -19.07
C THR A 249 14.79 12.70 -19.59
N ASP A 250 15.17 11.53 -19.08
CA ASP A 250 14.60 10.24 -19.50
C ASP A 250 13.08 10.20 -19.24
N ALA A 251 12.32 9.78 -20.25
CA ALA A 251 10.87 9.66 -20.22
C ALA A 251 10.38 8.71 -19.10
N LEU A 252 11.21 7.74 -18.70
CA LEU A 252 10.94 6.83 -17.61
C LEU A 252 10.68 7.58 -16.28
N PHE A 253 11.43 8.65 -15.99
CA PHE A 253 11.30 9.42 -14.75
C PHE A 253 10.48 10.70 -14.92
N THR A 254 10.62 11.37 -16.07
CA THR A 254 10.00 12.67 -16.28
C THR A 254 8.47 12.62 -16.35
N LYS A 255 7.87 11.45 -16.63
CA LYS A 255 6.41 11.23 -16.60
C LYS A 255 5.77 11.35 -15.21
N TYR A 256 6.53 11.13 -14.14
CA TYR A 256 6.01 11.20 -12.77
C TYR A 256 5.78 12.65 -12.34
N THR A 257 4.61 12.93 -11.79
CA THR A 257 4.29 14.23 -11.20
C THR A 257 4.57 14.19 -9.70
N ILE A 258 5.33 15.15 -9.18
CA ILE A 258 5.58 15.28 -7.74
C ILE A 258 4.68 16.39 -7.22
N VAL A 259 3.85 16.07 -6.23
CA VAL A 259 2.80 16.95 -5.72
C VAL A 259 2.99 17.17 -4.23
N GLU A 260 2.84 18.42 -3.80
CA GLU A 260 2.85 18.78 -2.37
C GLU A 260 1.43 18.72 -1.82
N THR A 261 1.19 17.85 -0.84
CA THR A 261 -0.16 17.60 -0.29
C THR A 261 -0.81 18.87 0.23
N GLU A 262 -0.06 19.73 0.94
CA GLU A 262 -0.58 21.00 1.48
C GLU A 262 -1.14 21.92 0.40
N ARG A 263 -0.42 22.02 -0.74
CA ARG A 263 -0.81 22.91 -1.84
C ARG A 263 -2.13 22.45 -2.45
N GLU A 264 -2.29 21.15 -2.64
CA GLU A 264 -3.54 20.61 -3.17
C GLU A 264 -4.67 20.66 -2.12
N MET A 265 -4.35 20.46 -0.85
CA MET A 265 -5.32 20.70 0.23
C MET A 265 -5.87 22.13 0.18
N GLU A 266 -5.03 23.15 0.01
CA GLU A 266 -5.50 24.53 -0.16
C GLU A 266 -6.36 24.69 -1.42
N ARG A 267 -5.89 24.18 -2.56
CA ARG A 267 -6.58 24.28 -3.86
C ARG A 267 -7.99 23.68 -3.82
N PHE A 268 -8.17 22.58 -3.09
CA PHE A 268 -9.45 21.86 -2.98
C PHE A 268 -10.26 22.23 -1.73
N GLY A 269 -9.87 23.31 -1.03
CA GLY A 269 -10.63 23.84 0.11
C GLY A 269 -10.52 23.03 1.39
N LEU A 270 -9.49 22.21 1.54
CA LEU A 270 -9.22 21.36 2.72
C LEU A 270 -8.42 22.07 3.81
N GLY A 271 -7.97 23.31 3.56
CA GLY A 271 -7.22 24.13 4.50
C GLY A 271 -7.78 24.17 5.92
N PRO A 272 -9.12 24.34 6.14
CA PRO A 272 -9.71 24.34 7.47
C PRO A 272 -9.51 23.06 8.27
N ALA A 273 -9.26 21.92 7.62
CA ALA A 273 -9.03 20.64 8.28
C ALA A 273 -7.56 20.31 8.55
N LYS A 274 -6.62 21.10 7.99
CA LYS A 274 -5.19 20.90 8.22
C LYS A 274 -4.80 20.84 9.71
N PRO A 275 -5.36 21.65 10.62
CA PRO A 275 -5.03 21.57 12.04
C PRO A 275 -5.32 20.21 12.71
N VAL A 276 -6.20 19.38 12.13
CA VAL A 276 -6.43 18.00 12.61
C VAL A 276 -5.20 17.14 12.40
N MET A 277 -4.54 17.29 11.24
CA MET A 277 -3.35 16.51 10.92
C MET A 277 -2.10 17.03 11.62
N ASP A 278 -2.02 18.34 11.87
CA ASP A 278 -0.89 18.96 12.58
C ASP A 278 -0.72 18.45 14.03
N GLN A 279 -1.77 17.84 14.60
CA GLN A 279 -1.76 17.23 15.92
C GLN A 279 -1.28 15.78 15.92
N LEU A 280 -1.12 15.17 14.74
CA LEU A 280 -0.67 13.78 14.59
C LEU A 280 0.85 13.73 14.41
N SER A 281 1.46 12.68 14.96
CA SER A 281 2.88 12.38 14.79
C SER A 281 3.07 11.08 14.04
N GLY A 282 4.17 10.98 13.28
CA GLY A 282 4.55 9.74 12.61
C GLY A 282 3.66 9.37 11.42
N THR A 283 3.03 10.34 10.77
CA THR A 283 2.18 10.12 9.61
C THR A 283 2.15 11.33 8.69
N GLY A 284 1.81 11.10 7.42
CA GLY A 284 1.57 12.14 6.42
C GLY A 284 0.17 12.78 6.46
N LEU A 285 -0.01 13.85 5.68
CA LEU A 285 -1.30 14.53 5.52
C LEU A 285 -2.32 13.64 4.81
N LEU A 286 -1.93 13.07 3.67
CA LEU A 286 -2.78 12.21 2.86
C LEU A 286 -2.84 10.78 3.42
N GLU A 287 -1.76 10.32 4.05
CA GLU A 287 -1.62 8.93 4.53
C GLU A 287 -2.73 8.59 5.54
N ARG A 288 -3.03 9.52 6.45
CA ARG A 288 -4.18 9.42 7.38
C ARG A 288 -5.24 10.49 7.08
N GLY A 289 -5.38 10.84 5.81
CA GLY A 289 -6.29 11.90 5.36
C GLY A 289 -7.76 11.65 5.74
N TYR A 290 -8.17 10.41 6.05
CA TYR A 290 -9.52 10.10 6.54
C TYR A 290 -9.90 10.91 7.79
N ARG A 291 -8.90 11.33 8.60
CA ARG A 291 -9.11 12.20 9.78
C ARG A 291 -9.60 13.58 9.42
N LEU A 292 -9.32 14.07 8.20
CA LEU A 292 -9.84 15.36 7.70
C LEU A 292 -11.38 15.39 7.65
N LEU A 293 -12.02 14.22 7.55
CA LEU A 293 -13.48 14.10 7.51
C LEU A 293 -14.15 14.47 8.85
N GLN A 294 -13.39 14.63 9.94
CA GLN A 294 -13.88 15.15 11.22
C GLN A 294 -14.41 16.58 11.12
N VAL A 295 -13.97 17.33 10.11
CA VAL A 295 -14.36 18.72 9.93
C VAL A 295 -15.49 18.81 8.90
N ASN A 296 -16.61 19.41 9.34
CA ASN A 296 -17.81 19.56 8.52
C ASN A 296 -17.52 20.28 7.20
N GLY A 297 -18.06 19.77 6.10
CA GLY A 297 -17.94 20.37 4.77
C GLY A 297 -16.66 19.99 3.98
N ILE A 298 -15.77 19.18 4.54
CA ILE A 298 -14.49 18.81 3.90
C ILE A 298 -14.64 17.69 2.87
N ALA A 299 -15.56 16.74 3.10
CA ALA A 299 -15.69 15.54 2.27
C ALA A 299 -15.83 15.83 0.76
N PRO A 300 -16.65 16.81 0.30
CA PRO A 300 -16.80 17.08 -1.14
C PRO A 300 -15.50 17.55 -1.80
N GLY A 301 -14.77 18.48 -1.16
CA GLY A 301 -13.48 18.97 -1.64
C GLY A 301 -12.43 17.87 -1.66
N PHE A 302 -12.43 17.02 -0.62
CA PHE A 302 -11.46 15.94 -0.53
C PHE A 302 -11.70 14.88 -1.60
N SER A 303 -12.96 14.51 -1.79
CA SER A 303 -13.40 13.64 -2.89
C SER A 303 -13.01 14.20 -4.26
N ALA A 304 -13.14 15.51 -4.47
CA ALA A 304 -12.72 16.18 -5.70
C ALA A 304 -11.20 16.15 -5.90
N MET A 305 -10.41 16.32 -4.84
CA MET A 305 -8.94 16.20 -4.89
C MET A 305 -8.53 14.79 -5.32
N LEU A 306 -9.07 13.76 -4.66
CA LEU A 306 -8.74 12.36 -4.97
C LEU A 306 -9.17 11.99 -6.40
N ARG A 307 -10.35 12.46 -6.86
CA ARG A 307 -10.78 12.32 -8.26
C ARG A 307 -9.82 12.97 -9.25
N ASN A 308 -9.35 14.19 -8.96
CA ASN A 308 -8.48 14.95 -9.85
C ASN A 308 -7.17 14.22 -10.13
N TYR A 309 -6.62 13.52 -9.13
CA TYR A 309 -5.39 12.76 -9.24
C TYR A 309 -5.60 11.28 -9.58
N GLY A 310 -6.86 10.86 -9.77
CA GLY A 310 -7.18 9.49 -10.11
C GLY A 310 -6.90 8.48 -9.01
N GLN A 311 -6.76 8.92 -7.75
CA GLN A 311 -6.45 8.07 -6.61
C GLN A 311 -7.55 7.03 -6.40
N ARG A 312 -7.19 5.74 -6.41
CA ARG A 312 -8.12 4.61 -6.23
C ARG A 312 -7.94 3.85 -4.93
N LEU A 313 -6.76 3.94 -4.34
CA LEU A 313 -6.43 3.30 -3.07
C LEU A 313 -6.35 4.34 -1.97
N PHE A 314 -6.94 4.07 -0.80
CA PHE A 314 -6.93 5.03 0.30
C PHE A 314 -6.88 4.35 1.66
N ARG A 315 -6.20 4.97 2.61
CA ARG A 315 -6.15 4.45 3.98
C ARG A 315 -7.27 5.06 4.80
N MET A 316 -8.02 4.20 5.49
CA MET A 316 -9.07 4.59 6.42
C MET A 316 -9.16 3.53 7.51
N ASP A 317 -8.67 3.83 8.70
CA ASP A 317 -8.60 2.84 9.77
C ASP A 317 -9.89 2.82 10.63
N ASP A 318 -10.70 3.87 10.51
CA ASP A 318 -11.79 4.19 11.43
C ASP A 318 -13.00 4.74 10.67
N LEU A 319 -14.11 4.00 10.72
CA LEU A 319 -15.39 4.40 10.12
C LEU A 319 -16.20 5.34 11.02
N ASP A 320 -15.81 5.50 12.28
CA ASP A 320 -16.49 6.37 13.25
C ASP A 320 -15.83 7.76 13.33
N VAL A 321 -14.87 8.03 12.44
CA VAL A 321 -14.16 9.31 12.33
C VAL A 321 -15.08 10.49 11.97
N ALA A 322 -16.21 10.22 11.33
CA ALA A 322 -17.22 11.20 10.95
C ALA A 322 -18.62 10.57 11.00
N PRO A 323 -19.70 11.36 10.94
CA PRO A 323 -21.06 10.81 10.84
C PRO A 323 -21.19 9.80 9.69
N PRO A 324 -21.97 8.71 9.85
CA PRO A 324 -22.02 7.63 8.86
C PRO A 324 -22.43 8.06 7.45
N ASP A 325 -23.28 9.09 7.32
CA ASP A 325 -23.68 9.68 6.05
C ASP A 325 -22.52 10.40 5.34
N VAL A 326 -21.64 11.06 6.09
CA VAL A 326 -20.42 11.68 5.56
C VAL A 326 -19.46 10.61 5.04
N ILE A 327 -19.31 9.51 5.76
CA ILE A 327 -18.46 8.37 5.36
C ILE A 327 -19.02 7.69 4.11
N ASP A 328 -20.33 7.40 4.08
CA ASP A 328 -20.99 6.83 2.90
C ASP A 328 -20.81 7.74 1.69
N GLN A 329 -21.12 9.04 1.82
CA GLN A 329 -20.98 9.99 0.72
C GLN A 329 -19.54 10.04 0.22
N PHE A 330 -18.55 10.10 1.12
CA PHE A 330 -17.15 10.12 0.73
C PHE A 330 -16.74 8.84 0.00
N LEU A 331 -17.07 7.66 0.52
CA LEU A 331 -16.69 6.38 -0.10
C LEU A 331 -17.42 6.12 -1.44
N LEU A 332 -18.66 6.59 -1.58
CA LEU A 332 -19.49 6.35 -2.78
C LEU A 332 -19.25 7.39 -3.89
N ASP A 333 -18.98 8.64 -3.55
CA ASP A 333 -18.69 9.69 -4.54
C ASP A 333 -17.23 9.66 -5.00
N THR A 334 -16.33 9.25 -4.12
CA THR A 334 -14.90 9.20 -4.44
C THR A 334 -14.62 7.90 -5.19
N PRO A 335 -13.72 7.92 -6.20
CA PRO A 335 -13.39 6.73 -6.95
C PRO A 335 -12.50 5.75 -6.18
N LEU A 336 -12.80 5.46 -4.92
CA LEU A 336 -12.03 4.55 -4.08
C LEU A 336 -12.45 3.11 -4.37
N ASP A 337 -11.50 2.35 -4.86
CA ASP A 337 -11.70 0.96 -5.22
C ASP A 337 -11.31 0.04 -4.05
N ILE A 338 -10.27 0.42 -3.27
CA ILE A 338 -9.75 -0.38 -2.15
C ILE A 338 -9.39 0.53 -0.98
N LEU A 339 -9.79 0.15 0.24
CA LEU A 339 -9.18 0.69 1.47
C LEU A 339 -8.01 -0.19 1.90
N CYS A 340 -6.89 0.41 2.30
CA CYS A 340 -5.63 -0.30 2.56
C CYS A 340 -4.99 0.09 3.90
N SER A 341 -4.05 -0.72 4.37
CA SER A 341 -3.16 -0.45 5.51
C SER A 341 -3.91 -0.14 6.81
N GLY A 342 -4.76 -1.09 7.23
CA GLY A 342 -5.58 -0.99 8.43
C GLY A 342 -7.08 -0.96 8.15
N ALA A 343 -7.50 -1.53 7.00
CA ALA A 343 -8.87 -1.43 6.54
C ALA A 343 -9.89 -1.86 7.61
N PRO A 344 -10.98 -1.09 7.82
CA PRO A 344 -11.97 -1.39 8.83
C PRO A 344 -12.93 -2.48 8.29
N PRO A 345 -13.78 -3.09 9.13
CA PRO A 345 -14.77 -4.07 8.71
C PRO A 345 -15.95 -3.41 7.95
N LEU A 346 -15.66 -2.85 6.76
CA LEU A 346 -16.54 -1.99 5.97
C LEU A 346 -17.86 -2.68 5.61
N HIS A 347 -17.78 -3.91 5.08
CA HIS A 347 -18.98 -4.61 4.64
C HIS A 347 -19.86 -5.06 5.80
N GLU A 348 -19.28 -5.42 6.94
CA GLU A 348 -20.03 -5.70 8.16
C GLU A 348 -20.68 -4.44 8.74
N TRP A 349 -19.98 -3.30 8.67
CA TRP A 349 -20.52 -2.00 9.09
C TRP A 349 -21.75 -1.60 8.27
N TRP A 350 -21.67 -1.68 6.94
CA TRP A 350 -22.84 -1.46 6.07
C TRP A 350 -23.96 -2.47 6.31
N ALA A 351 -23.63 -3.76 6.48
CA ALA A 351 -24.64 -4.79 6.73
C ALA A 351 -25.41 -4.58 8.04
N LYS A 352 -24.74 -4.13 9.10
CA LYS A 352 -25.38 -3.79 10.38
C LYS A 352 -26.35 -2.62 10.22
N ARG A 353 -25.92 -1.56 9.53
CA ARG A 353 -26.75 -0.35 9.32
C ARG A 353 -28.00 -0.65 8.50
N ASN A 354 -27.90 -1.45 7.45
CA ASN A 354 -29.07 -1.87 6.66
C ASN A 354 -30.12 -2.64 7.49
N LYS A 355 -29.69 -3.48 8.44
CA LYS A 355 -30.61 -4.21 9.32
C LYS A 355 -31.32 -3.29 10.32
N SER A 356 -30.62 -2.30 10.86
CA SER A 356 -31.19 -1.31 11.78
C SER A 356 -32.28 -0.46 11.13
N THR A 357 -32.14 -0.11 9.84
CA THR A 357 -33.14 0.66 9.09
C THR A 357 -34.42 -0.15 8.81
N VAL A 358 -34.32 -1.47 8.63
CA VAL A 358 -35.49 -2.36 8.40
C VAL A 358 -36.28 -2.62 9.68
N THR A 359 -35.67 -2.45 10.86
CA THR A 359 -36.32 -2.69 12.15
C THR A 359 -37.03 -1.45 12.71
N THR A 360 -36.86 -0.29 12.06
CA THR A 360 -37.43 1.01 12.46
C THR A 360 -38.54 1.50 11.53
N THR A 361 -38.94 0.68 10.55
CA THR A 361 -40.16 0.80 9.75
C THR A 361 -41.14 -0.28 10.16
#